data_AF-A0A6V7VWM6-F1
#
_entry.id   AF-A0A6V7VWM6-F1
#
_cell.length_a   1.000
_cell.length_b   1.000
_cell.length_c   1.000
_cell.angle_alpha   90.00
_cell.angle_beta   90.00
_cell.angle_gamma   90.00
#
_symmetry.space_group_name_H-M   'P 1'
#
loop_
_entity.id
_entity.type
_entity.pdbx_description
1 polymer ?
#
loop_
_entity_poly.entity_id
_entity_poly.type
_entity_poly.pdbx_seq_one_letter_code
_entity_poly.pdbx_strand_id
1 'polypeptide(L)'
;MNSKYEKEIEELKQNFQNLKAENDISLKQKDEKINSLEEEIKKANSLFGKTIGDLIKLNKLNCVKFVEIKNKWKEIDNEWNKCCSNNCINTNNPIGNCIEGYGFGNLIDDENIKYLVGKGGCDQCVIVYAENSFKKPQNCFNYSLYYFEIKCKFEKELNGSESYMSIGLRNCSTNNYIRYKAKYGIIYNGGSFKLSTFSWNNNDIFGCGLVYPPTNISNEFLLLPTKLGGN
;
A
#
# COMPACT_ATOMS: atom_id res chain seq x y z
N MET A 1 34.33 57.52 -79.59
CA MET A 1 34.74 56.84 -78.34
C MET A 1 33.57 56.47 -77.41
N ASN A 2 32.31 56.82 -77.68
CA ASN A 2 31.19 56.56 -76.73
C ASN A 2 30.56 55.16 -76.76
N SER A 3 30.53 54.48 -77.91
CA SER A 3 29.73 53.25 -78.08
C SER A 3 30.20 52.05 -77.22
N LYS A 4 31.46 51.99 -76.83
CA LYS A 4 31.98 50.88 -75.99
C LYS A 4 31.48 50.98 -74.54
N TYR A 5 31.51 52.18 -73.97
CA TYR A 5 31.07 52.43 -72.59
C TYR A 5 29.57 52.25 -72.40
N GLU A 6 28.76 52.65 -73.39
CA GLU A 6 27.31 52.43 -73.35
C GLU A 6 26.96 50.94 -73.29
N LYS A 7 27.69 50.10 -74.04
CA LYS A 7 27.50 48.65 -74.03
C LYS A 7 27.86 48.02 -72.68
N GLU A 8 28.98 48.43 -72.08
CA GLU A 8 29.40 47.96 -70.75
C GLU A 8 28.41 48.38 -69.65
N ILE A 9 27.85 49.59 -69.72
CA ILE A 9 26.82 50.07 -68.78
C ILE A 9 25.54 49.23 -68.89
N GLU A 10 25.11 48.90 -70.10
CA GLU A 10 23.89 48.12 -70.31
C GLU A 10 24.06 46.67 -69.83
N GLU A 11 25.23 46.08 -70.06
CA GLU A 11 25.59 44.74 -69.56
C GLU A 11 25.63 44.70 -68.01
N LEU A 12 26.16 45.75 -67.38
CA LEU A 12 26.14 45.91 -65.91
C LEU A 12 24.71 46.01 -65.35
N LYS A 13 23.82 46.78 -66.00
CA LYS A 13 22.41 46.87 -65.59
C LYS A 13 21.71 45.52 -65.71
N GLN A 14 21.92 44.80 -66.81
CA GLN A 14 21.34 43.47 -67.02
C GLN A 14 21.82 42.50 -65.94
N ASN A 15 23.13 42.48 -65.63
CA ASN A 15 23.69 41.63 -64.58
C ASN A 15 23.13 41.99 -63.20
N PHE A 16 22.96 43.28 -62.90
CA PHE A 16 22.37 43.73 -61.64
C PHE A 16 20.89 43.31 -61.51
N GLN A 17 20.12 43.37 -62.60
CA GLN A 17 18.74 42.89 -62.62
C GLN A 17 18.66 41.37 -62.40
N ASN A 18 19.54 40.60 -63.05
CA ASN A 18 19.62 39.16 -62.88
C ASN A 18 19.98 38.78 -61.43
N LEU A 19 21.01 39.42 -60.86
CA LEU A 19 21.41 39.24 -59.45
C LEU A 19 20.27 39.55 -58.47
N LYS A 20 19.50 40.60 -58.75
CA LYS A 20 18.33 40.96 -57.92
C LYS A 20 17.25 39.88 -58.01
N ALA A 21 16.95 39.40 -59.21
CA ALA A 21 15.97 38.33 -59.42
C ALA A 21 16.40 37.01 -58.76
N GLU A 22 17.67 36.62 -58.88
CA GLU A 22 18.22 35.43 -58.21
C GLU A 22 18.14 35.53 -56.69
N ASN A 23 18.48 36.69 -56.12
CA ASN A 23 18.34 36.93 -54.68
C ASN A 23 16.89 36.86 -54.22
N ASP A 24 15.94 37.45 -54.97
CA ASP A 24 14.51 37.40 -54.62
C ASP A 24 13.97 35.96 -54.66
N ILE A 25 14.43 35.14 -55.61
CA ILE A 25 14.10 33.70 -55.68
C ILE A 25 14.70 32.95 -54.49
N SER A 26 15.97 33.19 -54.16
CA SER A 26 16.67 32.58 -53.02
C SER A 26 16.01 32.93 -51.69
N LEU A 27 15.54 34.17 -51.53
CA LEU A 27 14.80 34.63 -50.35
C LEU A 27 13.47 33.90 -50.20
N LYS A 28 12.67 33.81 -51.27
CA LYS A 28 11.39 33.07 -51.26
C LYS A 28 11.57 31.60 -50.90
N GLN A 29 12.60 30.94 -51.45
CA GLN A 29 12.89 29.54 -51.11
C GLN A 29 13.29 29.37 -49.63
N LYS A 30 14.00 30.33 -49.05
CA LYS A 30 14.34 30.31 -47.61
C LYS A 30 13.11 30.52 -46.75
N ASP A 31 12.22 31.43 -47.11
CA ASP A 31 10.98 31.68 -46.37
C ASP A 31 10.05 30.46 -46.39
N GLU A 32 9.90 29.80 -47.55
CA GLU A 32 9.16 28.54 -47.66
C GLU A 32 9.75 27.44 -46.76
N LYS A 33 11.08 27.33 -46.72
CA LYS A 33 11.77 26.35 -45.87
C LYS A 33 11.60 26.65 -44.37
N ILE A 34 11.63 27.92 -43.97
CA ILE A 34 11.38 28.35 -42.58
C ILE A 34 9.96 27.97 -42.17
N ASN A 35 8.96 28.30 -42.99
CA ASN A 35 7.56 27.96 -42.70
C ASN A 35 7.35 26.45 -42.57
N SER A 36 7.99 25.65 -43.44
CA SER A 36 7.94 24.18 -43.36
C SER A 36 8.52 23.66 -42.04
N LEU A 37 9.66 24.20 -41.60
CA LEU A 37 10.31 23.80 -40.35
C LEU A 37 9.50 24.18 -39.12
N GLU A 38 8.88 25.35 -39.11
CA GLU A 38 8.01 25.79 -38.01
C GLU A 38 6.81 24.85 -37.81
N GLU A 39 6.20 24.37 -38.91
CA GLU A 39 5.11 23.41 -38.85
C GLU A 39 5.57 22.02 -38.36
N GLU A 40 6.77 21.58 -38.74
CA GLU A 40 7.37 20.35 -38.20
C GLU A 40 7.63 20.46 -36.68
N ILE A 41 8.15 21.59 -36.21
CA ILE A 41 8.39 21.86 -34.78
C ILE A 41 7.08 21.85 -33.99
N LYS A 42 6.01 22.48 -34.51
CA LYS A 42 4.68 22.45 -33.87
C LYS A 42 4.14 21.03 -33.75
N LYS A 43 4.26 20.22 -34.81
CA LYS A 43 3.86 18.80 -34.80
C LYS A 43 4.67 17.98 -33.79
N ALA A 44 5.99 18.16 -33.77
CA ALA A 44 6.86 17.49 -32.81
C ALA A 44 6.51 17.85 -31.36
N ASN A 45 6.31 19.14 -31.05
CA ASN A 45 5.93 19.59 -29.71
C ASN A 45 4.58 19.03 -29.25
N SER A 46 3.60 18.96 -30.16
CA SER A 46 2.31 18.33 -29.88
C SER A 46 2.45 16.84 -29.56
N LEU A 47 3.26 16.11 -30.33
CA LEU A 47 3.57 14.69 -30.09
C LEU A 47 4.31 14.47 -28.77
N PHE A 48 5.28 15.33 -28.45
CA PHE A 48 6.01 15.28 -27.18
C PHE A 48 5.08 15.50 -25.99
N GLY A 49 4.21 16.53 -26.03
CA GLY A 49 3.24 16.80 -24.98
C GLY A 49 2.30 15.62 -24.72
N LYS A 50 1.82 14.98 -25.80
CA LYS A 50 0.98 13.77 -25.72
C LYS A 50 1.74 12.59 -25.10
N THR A 51 2.97 12.33 -25.56
CA THR A 51 3.80 11.21 -25.08
C THR A 51 4.16 11.35 -23.60
N ILE A 52 4.49 12.57 -23.14
CA ILE A 52 4.74 12.86 -21.72
C ILE A 52 3.47 12.62 -20.90
N GLY A 53 2.31 13.07 -21.39
CA GLY A 53 1.02 12.83 -20.73
C GLY A 53 0.70 11.33 -20.58
N ASP A 54 0.98 10.54 -21.61
CA ASP A 54 0.76 9.09 -21.62
C ASP A 54 1.76 8.35 -20.71
N LEU A 55 3.04 8.75 -20.68
CA LEU A 55 4.06 8.24 -19.74
C LEU A 55 3.69 8.51 -18.27
N ILE A 56 3.18 9.71 -17.96
CA ILE A 56 2.70 10.06 -16.62
C ILE A 56 1.51 9.18 -16.21
N LYS A 57 0.61 8.84 -17.15
CA LYS A 57 -0.51 7.91 -16.89
C LYS A 57 -0.01 6.47 -16.68
N LEU A 58 0.94 6.00 -17.47
CA LEU A 58 1.53 4.66 -17.36
C LEU A 58 2.29 4.47 -16.03
N ASN A 59 3.07 5.47 -15.61
CA ASN A 59 3.75 5.43 -14.31
C ASN A 59 2.76 5.45 -13.12
N LYS A 60 1.55 5.98 -13.29
CA LYS A 60 0.49 5.91 -12.27
C LYS A 60 -0.16 4.52 -12.16
N LEU A 61 -0.13 3.71 -13.23
CA LEU A 61 -0.78 2.38 -13.29
C LEU A 61 0.11 1.25 -12.75
N ASN A 62 1.44 1.40 -12.73
CA ASN A 62 2.39 0.38 -12.25
C ASN A 62 2.52 0.25 -10.72
N CYS A 63 1.62 0.86 -9.94
CA CYS A 63 1.77 0.96 -8.48
C CYS A 63 0.97 -0.07 -7.68
N VAL A 64 0.22 -0.98 -8.31
CA VAL A 64 -0.46 -2.07 -7.57
C VAL A 64 0.51 -3.23 -7.43
N LYS A 65 1.27 -3.24 -6.33
CA LYS A 65 2.13 -4.36 -5.94
C LYS A 65 1.47 -5.09 -4.78
N PHE A 66 0.94 -6.28 -5.04
CA PHE A 66 0.53 -7.19 -3.98
C PHE A 66 1.75 -8.03 -3.61
N VAL A 67 2.12 -7.99 -2.33
CA VAL A 67 3.18 -8.83 -1.79
C VAL A 67 2.55 -9.67 -0.68
N GLU A 68 2.38 -10.95 -0.96
CA GLU A 68 1.98 -11.91 0.06
C GLU A 68 3.21 -12.23 0.93
N ILE A 69 3.06 -12.05 2.24
CA ILE A 69 4.08 -12.41 3.21
C ILE A 69 3.44 -13.39 4.17
N LYS A 70 3.93 -14.64 4.15
CA LYS A 70 3.56 -15.62 5.18
C LYS A 70 4.03 -15.10 6.54
N ASN A 71 3.14 -15.11 7.51
CA ASN A 71 3.42 -14.56 8.83
C ASN A 71 3.35 -15.65 9.89
N LYS A 72 4.32 -15.62 10.80
CA LYS A 72 4.44 -16.53 11.93
C LYS A 72 4.18 -15.78 13.22
N TRP A 73 3.95 -16.47 14.33
CA TRP A 73 4.11 -15.80 15.63
C TRP A 73 5.60 -15.53 15.90
N LYS A 74 5.87 -14.57 16.78
CA LYS A 74 7.21 -14.17 17.17
C LYS A 74 7.46 -14.29 18.67
N GLU A 75 6.51 -13.80 19.45
CA GLU A 75 6.69 -13.68 20.89
C GLU A 75 5.36 -13.79 21.63
N ILE A 76 5.44 -14.35 22.83
CA ILE A 76 4.38 -14.26 23.84
C ILE A 76 4.76 -13.13 24.80
N ASP A 77 3.86 -12.18 24.97
CA ASP A 77 3.97 -11.16 26.01
C ASP A 77 3.66 -11.79 27.37
N ASN A 78 4.71 -11.98 28.17
CA ASN A 78 4.63 -12.53 29.52
C ASN A 78 4.82 -11.46 30.60
N GLU A 79 4.79 -10.16 30.25
CA GLU A 79 5.05 -9.09 31.24
C GLU A 79 3.97 -9.05 32.32
N TRP A 80 2.71 -9.22 31.91
CA TRP A 80 1.54 -9.05 32.78
C TRP A 80 0.96 -10.37 33.27
N ASN A 81 1.03 -11.40 32.44
CA ASN A 81 0.44 -12.70 32.73
C ASN A 81 1.46 -13.78 32.42
N LYS A 82 2.05 -14.34 33.47
CA LYS A 82 2.96 -15.48 33.36
C LYS A 82 2.16 -16.76 33.54
N CYS A 83 2.56 -17.80 32.82
CA CYS A 83 2.03 -19.13 33.08
C CYS A 83 2.37 -19.58 34.51
N CYS A 84 3.63 -19.48 34.93
CA CYS A 84 4.04 -19.84 36.27
C CYS A 84 5.15 -18.90 36.74
N SER A 85 5.47 -18.94 38.02
CA SER A 85 6.56 -18.16 38.63
C SER A 85 7.91 -18.37 37.92
N ASN A 86 8.12 -19.56 37.35
CA ASN A 86 9.33 -19.96 36.62
C ASN A 86 9.24 -19.75 35.09
N ASN A 87 8.25 -19.02 34.56
CA ASN A 87 8.05 -18.83 33.11
C ASN A 87 8.03 -20.15 32.32
N CYS A 88 7.29 -21.14 32.84
CA CYS A 88 7.24 -22.51 32.32
C CYS A 88 6.90 -22.56 30.83
N ILE A 89 6.03 -21.65 30.37
CA ILE A 89 5.73 -21.40 28.97
C ILE A 89 6.15 -19.96 28.67
N ASN A 90 6.94 -19.78 27.62
CA ASN A 90 7.43 -18.47 27.16
C ASN A 90 7.83 -18.54 25.68
N THR A 91 8.27 -17.43 25.07
CA THR A 91 8.69 -17.39 23.66
C THR A 91 9.73 -18.45 23.28
N ASN A 92 10.68 -18.75 24.15
CA ASN A 92 11.75 -19.74 23.89
C ASN A 92 11.34 -21.17 24.27
N ASN A 93 10.30 -21.33 25.08
CA ASN A 93 9.70 -22.62 25.43
C ASN A 93 8.17 -22.53 25.29
N PRO A 94 7.65 -22.48 24.05
CA PRO A 94 6.28 -22.08 23.79
C PRO A 94 5.26 -23.23 23.92
N ILE A 95 5.73 -24.45 24.16
CA ILE A 95 4.90 -25.65 24.27
C ILE A 95 5.13 -26.24 25.66
N GLY A 96 4.04 -26.39 26.41
CA GLY A 96 4.11 -27.03 27.72
C GLY A 96 2.76 -27.08 28.41
N ASN A 97 2.80 -27.41 29.69
CA ASN A 97 1.66 -27.26 30.58
C ASN A 97 2.03 -26.29 31.69
N CYS A 98 1.01 -25.58 32.15
CA CYS A 98 1.16 -24.68 33.26
C CYS A 98 1.13 -25.44 34.59
N ILE A 99 2.28 -25.49 35.29
CA ILE A 99 2.42 -26.30 36.51
C ILE A 99 1.56 -25.79 37.67
N GLU A 100 1.25 -24.49 37.69
CA GLU A 100 0.37 -23.86 38.68
C GLU A 100 -1.12 -24.08 38.39
N GLY A 101 -1.45 -24.82 37.31
CA GLY A 101 -2.82 -25.19 36.96
C GLY A 101 -3.63 -24.11 36.25
N TYR A 102 -3.01 -22.97 35.90
CA TYR A 102 -3.61 -21.90 35.09
C TYR A 102 -3.77 -22.29 33.62
N GLY A 103 -4.76 -21.69 32.95
CA GLY A 103 -4.86 -21.73 31.50
C GLY A 103 -3.85 -20.80 30.85
N PHE A 104 -3.25 -21.22 29.73
CA PHE A 104 -2.21 -20.47 29.03
C PHE A 104 -2.14 -20.81 27.54
N GLY A 105 -1.50 -19.95 26.74
CA GLY A 105 -1.36 -20.11 25.29
C GLY A 105 -0.10 -20.89 24.93
N ASN A 106 -0.28 -21.94 24.13
CA ASN A 106 0.79 -22.68 23.47
C ASN A 106 0.93 -22.24 22.02
N LEU A 107 2.17 -22.13 21.55
CA LEU A 107 2.46 -21.93 20.13
C LEU A 107 2.89 -23.29 19.59
N ILE A 108 2.04 -23.93 18.80
CA ILE A 108 2.18 -25.33 18.40
C ILE A 108 3.27 -25.49 17.33
N ASP A 109 3.16 -24.65 16.32
CA ASP A 109 4.07 -24.51 15.20
C ASP A 109 4.08 -23.04 14.81
N ASP A 110 4.87 -22.67 13.81
CA ASP A 110 5.06 -21.30 13.31
C ASP A 110 3.77 -20.47 13.10
N GLU A 111 2.64 -21.08 12.76
CA GLU A 111 1.40 -20.37 12.38
C GLU A 111 0.24 -20.61 13.37
N ASN A 112 0.28 -21.71 14.13
CA ASN A 112 -0.84 -22.16 14.95
C ASN A 112 -0.64 -21.88 16.44
N ILE A 113 -1.64 -21.24 17.03
CA ILE A 113 -1.70 -20.93 18.46
C ILE A 113 -2.88 -21.71 19.07
N LYS A 114 -2.64 -22.37 20.20
CA LYS A 114 -3.68 -23.08 20.95
C LYS A 114 -3.70 -22.66 22.40
N TYR A 115 -4.87 -22.27 22.87
CA TYR A 115 -5.09 -22.01 24.29
C TYR A 115 -5.34 -23.31 25.05
N LEU A 116 -4.59 -23.56 26.11
CA LEU A 116 -4.81 -24.64 27.06
C LEU A 116 -5.61 -24.11 28.25
N VAL A 117 -6.74 -24.75 28.54
CA VAL A 117 -7.57 -24.42 29.70
C VAL A 117 -6.92 -24.96 30.98
N GLY A 118 -6.96 -24.17 32.05
CA GLY A 118 -6.45 -24.57 33.36
C GLY A 118 -7.17 -25.80 33.94
N LYS A 119 -6.47 -26.55 34.80
CA LYS A 119 -7.02 -27.75 35.48
C LYS A 119 -7.40 -27.51 36.95
N GLY A 120 -7.43 -26.25 37.39
CA GLY A 120 -7.74 -25.89 38.77
C GLY A 120 -7.42 -24.44 39.16
N GLY A 121 -6.67 -23.70 38.32
CA GLY A 121 -6.43 -22.26 38.51
C GLY A 121 -7.24 -21.39 37.54
N CYS A 122 -7.09 -20.07 37.67
CA CYS A 122 -7.70 -19.09 36.75
C CYS A 122 -7.00 -19.08 35.38
N ASP A 123 -7.77 -19.00 34.30
CA ASP A 123 -7.27 -18.82 32.94
C ASP A 123 -6.63 -17.44 32.78
N GLN A 124 -5.40 -17.39 32.26
CA GLN A 124 -4.65 -16.16 32.07
C GLN A 124 -4.84 -15.58 30.66
N CYS A 125 -4.86 -14.26 30.55
CA CYS A 125 -4.87 -13.59 29.24
C CYS A 125 -3.49 -13.69 28.59
N VAL A 126 -3.43 -14.12 27.34
CA VAL A 126 -2.17 -14.31 26.60
C VAL A 126 -2.19 -13.39 25.38
N ILE A 127 -1.10 -12.65 25.20
CA ILE A 127 -0.92 -11.80 24.02
C ILE A 127 0.22 -12.39 23.20
N VAL A 128 -0.05 -12.59 21.91
CA VAL A 128 0.92 -13.12 20.95
C VAL A 128 1.11 -12.10 19.83
N TYR A 129 2.37 -11.80 19.50
CA TYR A 129 2.70 -10.93 18.36
C TYR A 129 3.21 -11.74 17.18
N ALA A 130 2.93 -11.22 15.98
CA ALA A 130 3.42 -11.79 14.74
C ALA A 130 4.86 -11.36 14.42
N GLU A 131 5.57 -12.16 13.63
CA GLU A 131 6.96 -11.95 13.19
C GLU A 131 7.10 -10.67 12.37
N ASN A 132 6.22 -10.53 11.37
CA ASN A 132 6.27 -9.40 10.47
C ASN A 132 5.45 -8.25 11.04
N SER A 133 6.16 -7.16 11.36
CA SER A 133 5.55 -5.87 11.64
C SER A 133 5.31 -5.12 10.34
N PHE A 134 4.14 -4.51 10.22
CA PHE A 134 3.86 -3.63 9.10
C PHE A 134 4.51 -2.26 9.31
N LYS A 135 5.32 -1.84 8.34
CA LYS A 135 5.82 -0.46 8.24
C LYS A 135 5.07 0.24 7.13
N LYS A 136 4.40 1.35 7.46
CA LYS A 136 3.74 2.19 6.47
C LYS A 136 4.77 2.60 5.40
N PRO A 137 4.51 2.35 4.10
CA PRO A 137 5.39 2.81 3.03
C PRO A 137 5.55 4.32 3.07
N GLN A 138 6.78 4.79 2.83
CA GLN A 138 7.07 6.22 2.62
C GLN A 138 6.90 6.56 1.14
N ASN A 139 6.38 7.74 0.82
CA ASN A 139 6.24 8.26 -0.55
C ASN A 139 5.30 7.45 -1.48
N CYS A 140 4.23 6.87 -0.94
CA CYS A 140 3.20 6.26 -1.77
C CYS A 140 2.26 7.33 -2.38
N PHE A 141 2.28 7.42 -3.71
CA PHE A 141 1.36 8.24 -4.51
C PHE A 141 -0.04 7.61 -4.64
N ASN A 142 -0.17 6.31 -4.32
CA ASN A 142 -1.41 5.55 -4.34
C ASN A 142 -1.75 4.98 -2.95
N TYR A 143 -2.97 4.46 -2.80
CA TYR A 143 -3.40 3.78 -1.59
C TYR A 143 -2.47 2.60 -1.27
N SER A 144 -2.20 2.39 0.01
CA SER A 144 -1.51 1.19 0.49
C SER A 144 -2.46 0.38 1.37
N LEU A 145 -2.52 -0.93 1.15
CA LEU A 145 -3.32 -1.85 1.95
C LEU A 145 -2.37 -2.79 2.69
N TYR A 146 -2.54 -2.87 4.01
CA TYR A 146 -2.06 -3.99 4.79
C TYR A 146 -3.24 -4.93 5.06
N TYR A 147 -3.06 -6.23 4.89
CA TYR A 147 -4.13 -7.20 5.08
C TYR A 147 -3.59 -8.44 5.78
N PHE A 148 -4.35 -8.98 6.72
CA PHE A 148 -4.10 -10.28 7.31
C PHE A 148 -5.40 -11.03 7.55
N GLU A 149 -5.31 -12.35 7.58
CA GLU A 149 -6.41 -13.25 7.89
C GLU A 149 -6.11 -14.02 9.17
N ILE A 150 -7.15 -14.38 9.90
CA ILE A 150 -7.03 -15.30 11.04
C ILE A 150 -8.24 -16.25 11.05
N LYS A 151 -7.96 -17.52 11.31
CA LYS A 151 -8.98 -18.56 11.46
C LYS A 151 -8.97 -19.05 12.90
N CYS A 152 -10.15 -19.10 13.52
CA CYS A 152 -10.25 -19.44 14.93
C CYS A 152 -11.31 -20.51 15.19
N LYS A 153 -11.09 -21.31 16.23
CA LYS A 153 -12.01 -22.36 16.68
C LYS A 153 -12.04 -22.39 18.21
N PHE A 154 -13.24 -22.30 18.77
CA PHE A 154 -13.48 -22.45 20.20
C PHE A 154 -13.93 -23.90 20.47
N GLU A 155 -13.11 -24.67 21.17
CA GLU A 155 -13.35 -26.12 21.39
C GLU A 155 -14.22 -26.43 22.61
N LYS A 156 -14.47 -25.46 23.50
CA LYS A 156 -15.34 -25.60 24.66
C LYS A 156 -16.15 -24.34 24.88
N GLU A 157 -17.44 -24.51 25.21
CA GLU A 157 -18.17 -23.50 25.95
C GLU A 157 -17.67 -23.55 27.40
N LEU A 158 -16.96 -22.52 27.84
CA LEU A 158 -16.57 -22.43 29.25
C LEU A 158 -17.83 -22.15 30.07
N ASN A 159 -18.15 -23.06 30.98
CA ASN A 159 -19.26 -22.93 31.93
C ASN A 159 -19.06 -21.66 32.78
N GLY A 160 -19.72 -20.56 32.40
CA GLY A 160 -19.87 -19.36 33.22
C GLY A 160 -18.73 -18.32 33.18
N SER A 161 -17.56 -18.65 32.62
CA SER A 161 -16.48 -17.67 32.36
C SER A 161 -16.37 -17.40 30.86
N GLU A 162 -16.36 -16.13 30.49
CA GLU A 162 -16.47 -15.74 29.09
C GLU A 162 -15.13 -15.96 28.35
N SER A 163 -15.01 -17.03 27.54
CA SER A 163 -13.92 -17.10 26.55
C SER A 163 -14.05 -15.93 25.58
N TYR A 164 -13.04 -15.07 25.49
CA TYR A 164 -13.00 -14.02 24.49
C TYR A 164 -11.63 -13.93 23.83
N MET A 165 -11.66 -13.54 22.57
CA MET A 165 -10.47 -13.33 21.76
C MET A 165 -10.51 -11.90 21.21
N SER A 166 -9.35 -11.25 21.24
CA SER A 166 -9.15 -9.94 20.62
C SER A 166 -8.09 -10.06 19.53
N ILE A 167 -8.38 -9.50 18.35
CA ILE A 167 -7.47 -9.53 17.19
C ILE A 167 -7.31 -8.11 16.67
N GLY A 168 -6.10 -7.75 16.27
CA GLY A 168 -5.88 -6.44 15.68
C GLY A 168 -4.43 -6.03 15.60
N LEU A 169 -4.23 -4.71 15.59
CA LEU A 169 -2.94 -4.07 15.36
C LEU A 169 -2.56 -3.22 16.56
N ARG A 170 -1.31 -3.33 17.00
CA ARG A 170 -0.69 -2.51 18.05
C ARG A 170 0.27 -1.51 17.40
N ASN A 171 0.15 -0.24 17.75
CA ASN A 171 1.20 0.73 17.51
C ASN A 171 2.32 0.51 18.54
N CYS A 172 3.47 0.04 18.08
CA CYS A 172 4.62 -0.27 18.93
C CYS A 172 5.22 0.98 19.61
N SER A 173 4.97 2.18 19.09
CA SER A 173 5.53 3.42 19.65
C SER A 173 4.63 4.08 20.69
N THR A 174 3.31 3.88 20.63
CA THR A 174 2.35 4.61 21.48
C THR A 174 1.48 3.71 22.35
N ASN A 175 1.66 2.39 22.30
CA ASN A 175 0.78 1.41 22.95
C ASN A 175 -0.71 1.56 22.59
N ASN A 176 -1.03 2.18 21.46
CA ASN A 176 -2.40 2.25 20.97
C ASN A 176 -2.77 0.98 20.21
N TYR A 177 -4.04 0.58 20.30
CA TYR A 177 -4.54 -0.62 19.66
C TYR A 177 -5.77 -0.31 18.81
N ILE A 178 -5.80 -0.91 17.62
CA ILE A 178 -7.03 -1.12 16.87
C ILE A 178 -7.34 -2.60 17.02
N ARG A 179 -8.43 -2.96 17.70
CA ARG A 179 -8.73 -4.38 17.96
C ARG A 179 -10.21 -4.71 17.85
N TYR A 180 -10.49 -5.87 17.30
CA TYR A 180 -11.79 -6.49 17.24
C TYR A 180 -11.93 -7.51 18.36
N LYS A 181 -12.98 -7.38 19.18
CA LYS A 181 -13.38 -8.38 20.18
C LYS A 181 -14.43 -9.31 19.58
N ALA A 182 -14.01 -10.52 19.22
CA ALA A 182 -14.81 -11.51 18.50
C ALA A 182 -16.18 -11.74 19.14
N LYS A 183 -16.20 -12.04 20.44
CA LYS A 183 -17.42 -12.35 21.19
C LYS A 183 -18.49 -11.27 21.12
N TYR A 184 -18.09 -10.00 21.24
CA TYR A 184 -19.04 -8.90 21.34
C TYR A 184 -19.39 -8.27 19.98
N GLY A 185 -18.66 -8.64 18.93
CA GLY A 185 -18.80 -7.95 17.65
C GLY A 185 -18.35 -6.49 17.72
N ILE A 186 -17.40 -6.12 18.60
CA ILE A 186 -17.00 -4.72 18.84
C ILE A 186 -15.57 -4.46 18.36
N ILE A 187 -15.39 -3.36 17.63
CA ILE A 187 -14.09 -2.79 17.26
C ILE A 187 -13.76 -1.64 18.20
N TYR A 188 -12.53 -1.62 18.71
CA TYR A 188 -11.96 -0.52 19.49
C TYR A 188 -10.90 0.22 18.69
N ASN A 189 -11.02 1.54 18.56
CA ASN A 189 -10.06 2.44 17.90
C ASN A 189 -10.26 3.88 18.42
N GLY A 190 -9.77 4.21 19.61
CA GLY A 190 -10.04 5.51 20.27
C GLY A 190 -11.50 5.70 20.74
N GLY A 191 -12.43 4.90 20.23
CA GLY A 191 -13.80 4.68 20.71
C GLY A 191 -14.21 3.22 20.46
N SER A 192 -15.49 2.90 20.61
CA SER A 192 -16.03 1.55 20.35
C SER A 192 -17.12 1.57 19.28
N PHE A 193 -17.04 0.66 18.32
CA PHE A 193 -18.01 0.48 17.25
C PHE A 193 -18.54 -0.95 17.26
N LYS A 194 -19.86 -1.13 17.40
CA LYS A 194 -20.50 -2.46 17.38
C LYS A 194 -20.92 -2.80 15.96
N LEU A 195 -20.51 -3.96 15.47
CA LEU A 195 -20.96 -4.54 14.21
C LEU A 195 -22.36 -5.12 14.42
N SER A 196 -23.36 -4.52 13.78
CA SER A 196 -24.78 -4.84 14.01
C SER A 196 -25.19 -6.23 13.51
N THR A 197 -24.51 -6.79 12.51
CA THR A 197 -24.89 -8.05 11.84
C THR A 197 -23.79 -9.09 11.82
N PHE A 198 -22.67 -8.86 12.51
CA PHE A 198 -21.51 -9.74 12.43
C PHE A 198 -21.58 -10.84 13.49
N SER A 199 -21.65 -12.09 13.06
CA SER A 199 -21.39 -13.28 13.86
C SER A 199 -20.14 -14.00 13.35
N TRP A 200 -19.31 -14.45 14.29
CA TRP A 200 -18.15 -15.29 14.04
C TRP A 200 -18.45 -16.72 14.49
N ASN A 201 -18.50 -17.66 13.55
CA ASN A 201 -18.62 -19.08 13.85
C ASN A 201 -17.25 -19.77 13.91
N ASN A 202 -17.22 -20.95 14.53
CA ASN A 202 -16.03 -21.80 14.52
C ASN A 202 -15.58 -22.07 13.07
N ASN A 203 -14.28 -21.88 12.84
CA ASN A 203 -13.62 -22.01 11.54
C ASN A 203 -13.90 -20.91 10.51
N ASP A 204 -14.69 -19.87 10.82
CA ASP A 204 -14.75 -18.70 9.94
C ASP A 204 -13.37 -18.03 9.90
N ILE A 205 -13.02 -17.52 8.72
CA ILE A 205 -11.82 -16.71 8.49
C ILE A 205 -12.19 -15.24 8.65
N PHE A 206 -11.52 -14.56 9.56
CA PHE A 206 -11.63 -13.12 9.75
C PHE A 206 -10.49 -12.41 9.04
N GLY A 207 -10.83 -11.62 8.03
CA GLY A 207 -9.89 -10.73 7.35
C GLY A 207 -9.88 -9.33 7.98
N CYS A 208 -8.70 -8.78 8.19
CA CYS A 208 -8.51 -7.42 8.68
C CYS A 208 -7.60 -6.65 7.73
N GLY A 209 -8.11 -5.54 7.18
CA GLY A 209 -7.40 -4.64 6.30
C GLY A 209 -7.18 -3.27 6.94
N LEU A 210 -5.99 -2.71 6.79
CA LEU A 210 -5.68 -1.31 7.10
C LEU A 210 -5.32 -0.58 5.81
N VAL A 211 -6.13 0.42 5.48
CA VAL A 211 -5.97 1.23 4.26
C VAL A 211 -5.32 2.56 4.61
N TYR A 212 -4.24 2.88 3.92
CA TYR A 212 -3.57 4.17 4.00
C TYR A 212 -3.85 4.95 2.72
N PRO A 213 -4.41 6.17 2.83
CA PRO A 213 -4.56 7.04 1.67
C PRO A 213 -3.19 7.53 1.18
N PRO A 214 -3.12 8.01 -0.08
CA PRO A 214 -1.92 8.65 -0.61
C PRO A 214 -1.46 9.82 0.26
N THR A 215 -0.15 9.99 0.40
CA THR A 215 0.45 10.95 1.34
C THR A 215 0.10 12.42 1.04
N ASN A 216 -0.31 12.71 -0.21
CA ASN A 216 -0.62 14.06 -0.68
C ASN A 216 -2.11 14.29 -0.99
N ILE A 217 -2.99 13.34 -0.65
CA ILE A 217 -4.44 13.57 -0.77
C ILE A 217 -4.95 13.92 0.62
N SER A 218 -5.24 15.20 0.84
CA SER A 218 -6.09 15.63 1.94
C SER A 218 -7.48 15.07 1.70
N ASN A 219 -7.79 13.90 2.24
CA ASN A 219 -9.06 13.58 2.89
C ASN A 219 -9.10 12.10 3.28
N GLU A 220 -9.45 11.91 4.55
CA GLU A 220 -9.64 10.65 5.25
C GLU A 220 -10.76 9.82 4.58
N PHE A 221 -10.48 8.55 4.31
CA PHE A 221 -11.53 7.55 4.10
C PHE A 221 -11.30 6.39 5.07
N LEU A 222 -12.24 6.20 5.99
CA LEU A 222 -12.39 4.98 6.80
C LEU A 222 -13.06 3.90 5.94
N LEU A 223 -12.54 2.67 5.97
CA LEU A 223 -13.23 1.50 5.43
C LEU A 223 -13.49 0.45 6.51
N LEU A 224 -14.67 -0.14 6.41
CA LEU A 224 -15.28 -1.11 7.33
C LEU A 224 -14.76 -2.54 7.07
N PRO A 225 -14.78 -3.43 8.09
CA PRO A 225 -14.50 -4.85 7.91
C PRO A 225 -15.52 -5.50 6.96
N THR A 226 -15.06 -6.37 6.08
CA THR A 226 -15.88 -7.20 5.18
C THR A 226 -15.70 -8.68 5.53
N LYS A 227 -16.81 -9.41 5.67
CA LYS A 227 -16.82 -10.88 5.81
C LYS A 227 -16.63 -11.46 4.41
N LEU A 228 -15.48 -12.09 4.14
CA LEU A 228 -15.31 -12.93 2.97
C LEU A 228 -15.89 -14.31 3.33
N GLY A 229 -16.86 -14.79 2.55
CA GLY A 229 -17.69 -15.94 2.88
C GLY A 229 -16.90 -17.23 3.15
N GLY A 230 -17.51 -18.12 3.93
CA GLY A 230 -17.12 -19.51 4.09
C GLY A 230 -18.25 -20.42 3.63
N ASN A 231 -17.88 -21.56 3.02
CA ASN A 231 -18.78 -22.63 2.56
C ASN A 231 -19.63 -23.23 3.68
#